data_AF-A0A1R3K865-F1
#
_entry.id   AF-A0A1R3K865-F1
#
_cell.length_a   1.000
_cell.length_b   1.000
_cell.length_c   1.000
_cell.angle_alpha   90.00
_cell.angle_beta   90.00
_cell.angle_gamma   90.00
#
_symmetry.space_group_name_H-M   'P 1'
#
loop_
_entity.id
_entity.type
_entity.pdbx_description
1 polymer ?
#
loop_
_entity_poly.entity_id
_entity_poly.type
_entity_poly.pdbx_seq_one_letter_code
_entity_poly.pdbx_strand_id
1 'polypeptide(L)'
;MTSLSFFVGVVGNIISVLLFLSPAETFWRIVKNRSTEEFESLPYICTLLNSALWTYYGVIKPGSFLVATVNGFGVVVEMIYVTLFLIFASPTRRAKTGMIFGLLDVGFLGAAVLVTQLVVEGEMRINVLGFLCAGLNIVMYGSPLAAMVRT
;
A
#
# COMPACT_ATOMS: atom_id res chain seq x y z
N MET A 1 -11.88 0.63 30.87
CA MET A 1 -11.31 1.92 30.44
C MET A 1 -10.73 1.72 29.05
N THR A 2 -11.33 2.31 28.02
CA THR A 2 -10.75 2.30 26.67
C THR A 2 -9.40 3.01 26.72
N SER A 3 -8.33 2.33 26.34
CA SER A 3 -6.98 2.88 26.37
C SER A 3 -6.84 4.01 25.34
N LEU A 4 -5.99 5.01 25.62
CA LEU A 4 -5.65 6.09 24.67
C LEU A 4 -5.26 5.56 23.28
N SER A 5 -4.57 4.42 23.24
CA SER A 5 -4.18 3.73 22.00
C SER A 5 -5.38 3.32 21.13
N PHE A 6 -6.52 2.96 21.72
CA PHE A 6 -7.72 2.62 20.97
C PHE A 6 -8.32 3.86 20.30
N PHE A 7 -8.43 4.98 21.02
CA PHE A 7 -8.95 6.23 20.47
C PHE A 7 -8.07 6.75 19.33
N VAL A 8 -6.74 6.77 19.53
CA VAL A 8 -5.78 7.15 18.49
C VAL A 8 -5.89 6.22 17.28
N GLY A 9 -6.04 4.91 17.52
CA GLY A 9 -6.22 3.93 16.45
C GLY A 9 -7.47 4.17 15.60
N VAL A 10 -8.61 4.49 16.23
CA VAL A 10 -9.87 4.79 15.53
C VAL A 10 -9.74 6.06 14.69
N VAL A 11 -9.23 7.15 15.28
CA VAL A 11 -9.02 8.41 14.55
C VAL A 11 -8.07 8.21 13.36
N GLY A 12 -6.96 7.50 13.58
CA GLY A 12 -6.01 7.14 12.53
C GLY A 12 -6.66 6.34 11.40
N ASN A 13 -7.50 5.34 11.73
CA ASN A 13 -8.23 4.56 10.74
C ASN A 13 -9.13 5.44 9.86
N ILE A 14 -9.88 6.37 10.46
CA ILE A 14 -10.76 7.29 9.72
C ILE A 14 -9.94 8.16 8.75
N ILE A 15 -8.85 8.76 9.23
CA ILE A 15 -7.99 9.62 8.39
C ILE A 15 -7.38 8.81 7.24
N SER A 16 -6.86 7.61 7.53
CA SER A 16 -6.27 6.74 6.50
C SER A 16 -7.29 6.31 5.45
N VAL A 17 -8.54 6.00 5.83
CA VAL A 17 -9.60 5.69 4.85
C VAL A 17 -9.81 6.87 3.90
N LEU A 18 -9.89 8.09 4.42
CA LEU A 18 -10.01 9.29 3.60
C LEU A 18 -8.80 9.48 2.67
N LEU A 19 -7.59 9.20 3.15
CA LEU A 19 -6.37 9.27 2.35
C LEU A 19 -6.36 8.23 1.21
N PHE A 20 -6.75 6.98 1.46
CA PHE A 20 -6.89 5.95 0.41
C PHE A 20 -7.96 6.31 -0.63
N LEU A 21 -8.98 7.06 -0.24
CA LEU A 21 -10.02 7.52 -1.16
C LEU A 21 -9.64 8.81 -1.90
N SER A 22 -8.55 9.49 -1.52
CA SER A 22 -8.12 10.73 -2.17
C SER A 22 -7.89 10.62 -3.69
N PRO A 23 -7.38 9.50 -4.26
CA PRO A 23 -7.23 9.36 -5.71
C PRO A 23 -8.52 9.00 -6.45
N ALA A 24 -9.66 8.86 -5.77
CA ALA A 24 -10.91 8.42 -6.40
C ALA A 24 -11.34 9.33 -7.56
N GLU A 25 -11.17 10.65 -7.42
CA GLU A 25 -11.46 11.61 -8.49
C GLU A 25 -10.53 11.42 -9.70
N THR A 26 -9.24 11.14 -9.45
CA THR A 26 -8.26 10.83 -10.49
C THR A 26 -8.69 9.58 -11.28
N PHE A 27 -9.09 8.51 -10.58
CA PHE A 27 -9.53 7.28 -11.25
C PHE A 27 -10.88 7.43 -11.95
N TRP A 28 -11.78 8.25 -11.41
CA TRP A 28 -13.00 8.63 -12.12
C TRP A 28 -12.70 9.27 -13.47
N ARG A 29 -11.71 10.19 -13.51
CA ARG A 29 -11.24 10.80 -14.76
C ARG A 29 -10.64 9.78 -15.72
N ILE A 30 -9.82 8.84 -15.24
CA ILE A 30 -9.25 7.76 -16.05
C ILE A 30 -10.36 6.91 -16.71
N VAL A 31 -11.38 6.54 -15.93
CA VAL A 31 -12.51 5.75 -16.44
C VAL A 31 -13.31 6.53 -17.47
N LYS A 32 -13.63 7.80 -17.19
CA LYS A 32 -14.41 8.69 -18.07
C LYS A 32 -13.69 8.92 -19.40
N ASN A 33 -12.39 9.17 -19.36
CA ASN A 33 -11.58 9.49 -20.54
C ASN A 33 -11.00 8.24 -21.22
N ARG A 34 -11.22 7.05 -20.63
CA ARG A 34 -10.75 5.75 -21.13
C ARG A 34 -9.24 5.72 -21.39
N SER A 35 -8.49 6.51 -20.61
CA SER A 35 -7.05 6.71 -20.77
C SER A 35 -6.45 7.06 -19.41
N THR A 36 -5.24 6.56 -19.13
CA THR A 36 -4.48 6.94 -17.93
C THR A 36 -3.85 8.33 -18.03
N GLU A 37 -4.02 9.03 -19.16
CA GLU A 37 -3.47 10.37 -19.40
C GLU A 37 -1.99 10.46 -19.01
N GLU A 38 -1.59 11.41 -18.17
CA GLU A 38 -0.23 11.54 -17.65
C GLU A 38 -0.07 10.95 -16.23
N PHE A 39 -1.11 10.33 -15.68
CA PHE A 39 -1.07 9.75 -14.33
C PHE A 39 -0.15 8.54 -14.27
N GLU A 40 0.62 8.41 -13.18
CA GLU A 40 1.57 7.31 -13.00
C GLU A 40 1.01 6.19 -12.14
N SER A 41 1.32 4.94 -12.48
CA SER A 41 0.87 3.76 -11.72
C SER A 41 1.70 3.45 -10.48
N LEU A 42 2.94 3.93 -10.43
CA LEU A 42 3.92 3.57 -9.40
C LEU A 42 3.46 3.90 -7.97
N PRO A 43 2.83 5.06 -7.68
CA PRO A 43 2.34 5.35 -6.34
C PRO A 43 1.33 4.32 -5.82
N TYR A 44 0.42 3.85 -6.69
CA TYR A 44 -0.63 2.89 -6.31
C TYR A 44 -0.06 1.49 -6.05
N ILE A 45 0.87 1.04 -6.89
CA ILE A 45 1.62 -0.21 -6.69
C ILE A 45 2.43 -0.17 -5.37
N CYS A 46 3.19 0.90 -5.14
CA CYS A 46 3.99 1.02 -3.91
C CYS A 46 3.09 1.07 -2.66
N THR A 47 1.94 1.74 -2.75
CA THR A 47 0.98 1.82 -1.65
C THR A 47 0.31 0.48 -1.39
N LEU A 48 -0.05 -0.26 -2.44
CA LEU A 48 -0.54 -1.63 -2.33
C LEU A 48 0.45 -2.54 -1.60
N LEU A 49 1.72 -2.55 -2.02
CA LEU A 49 2.77 -3.34 -1.37
C LEU A 49 2.90 -2.97 0.11
N ASN A 50 2.95 -1.67 0.40
CA ASN A 50 3.08 -1.17 1.76
C ASN A 50 1.88 -1.59 2.62
N SER A 51 0.66 -1.41 2.12
CA SER A 51 -0.54 -1.84 2.81
C SER A 51 -0.58 -3.34 3.02
N ALA A 52 -0.20 -4.16 2.03
CA ALA A 52 -0.17 -5.62 2.19
C ALA A 52 0.82 -6.06 3.28
N LEU A 53 2.02 -5.48 3.33
CA LEU A 53 3.01 -5.75 4.36
C LEU A 53 2.52 -5.31 5.76
N TRP A 54 1.91 -4.12 5.86
CA TRP A 54 1.35 -3.64 7.13
C TRP A 54 0.14 -4.45 7.59
N THR A 55 -0.70 -4.94 6.67
CA THR A 55 -1.77 -5.88 7.00
C THR A 55 -1.20 -7.15 7.58
N TYR A 56 -0.20 -7.74 6.93
CA TYR A 56 0.46 -8.94 7.41
C TYR A 56 1.10 -8.72 8.78
N TYR A 57 1.85 -7.62 8.96
CA TYR A 57 2.43 -7.22 10.24
C TYR A 57 1.36 -7.09 11.34
N GLY A 58 0.26 -6.39 11.06
CA GLY A 58 -0.82 -6.16 12.02
C GLY A 58 -1.55 -7.44 12.42
N VAL A 59 -1.66 -8.42 11.52
CA VAL A 59 -2.24 -9.74 11.81
C VAL A 59 -1.35 -10.56 12.74
N ILE A 60 -0.03 -10.57 12.49
CA ILE A 60 0.87 -11.40 13.30
C ILE A 60 1.27 -10.78 14.63
N LYS A 61 1.18 -9.45 14.78
CA LYS A 61 1.56 -8.74 16.00
C LYS A 61 0.38 -8.63 16.97
N PRO A 62 0.46 -9.20 18.18
CA PRO A 62 -0.60 -9.07 19.18
C PRO A 62 -0.98 -7.61 19.45
N GLY A 63 -2.28 -7.34 19.57
CA GLY A 63 -2.82 -6.01 19.87
C GLY A 63 -2.75 -5.00 18.71
N SER A 64 -2.33 -5.39 17.50
CA SER A 64 -2.18 -4.49 16.35
C SER A 64 -3.31 -4.61 15.31
N PHE A 65 -4.48 -5.13 15.72
CA PHE A 65 -5.60 -5.41 14.82
C PHE A 65 -6.10 -4.16 14.06
N LEU A 66 -6.15 -2.99 14.71
CA LEU A 66 -6.55 -1.73 14.05
C LEU A 66 -5.60 -1.30 12.93
N VAL A 67 -4.33 -1.76 12.95
CA VAL A 67 -3.38 -1.53 11.86
C VAL A 67 -3.67 -2.48 10.69
N ALA A 68 -4.03 -3.73 11.01
CA ALA A 68 -4.41 -4.71 9.98
C ALA A 68 -5.69 -4.31 9.24
N THR A 69 -6.70 -3.79 9.94
CA THR A 69 -7.99 -3.41 9.34
C THR A 69 -7.84 -2.27 8.34
N VAL A 70 -7.15 -1.19 8.72
CA VAL A 70 -7.00 -0.02 7.85
C VAL A 70 -6.16 -0.31 6.62
N ASN A 71 -5.08 -1.07 6.78
CA ASN A 71 -4.24 -1.45 5.65
C ASN A 71 -4.91 -2.51 4.78
N GLY A 72 -5.72 -3.39 5.37
CA GLY A 72 -6.54 -4.34 4.61
C GLY A 72 -7.55 -3.62 3.72
N PHE A 73 -8.18 -2.56 4.22
CA PHE A 73 -8.99 -1.66 3.39
C PHE A 73 -8.15 -1.01 2.28
N GLY A 74 -6.96 -0.50 2.62
CA GLY A 74 -5.99 0.03 1.65
C GLY A 74 -5.66 -0.96 0.53
N VAL A 75 -5.39 -2.22 0.86
CA VAL A 75 -5.15 -3.29 -0.13
C VAL A 75 -6.32 -3.40 -1.10
N VAL A 76 -7.56 -3.43 -0.60
CA VAL A 76 -8.75 -3.54 -1.48
C VAL A 76 -8.85 -2.32 -2.41
N VAL A 77 -8.69 -1.11 -1.88
CA VAL A 77 -8.79 0.12 -2.67
C VAL A 77 -7.68 0.23 -3.70
N GLU A 78 -6.42 0.00 -3.32
CA GLU A 78 -5.28 0.08 -4.24
C GLU A 78 -5.30 -1.02 -5.30
N MET A 79 -5.80 -2.23 -4.97
CA MET A 79 -6.05 -3.27 -5.97
C MET A 79 -7.06 -2.81 -7.04
N ILE A 80 -8.11 -2.10 -6.64
CA ILE A 80 -9.09 -1.52 -7.58
C ILE A 80 -8.38 -0.49 -8.47
N TYR A 81 -7.60 0.42 -7.90
CA TYR A 81 -6.86 1.44 -8.64
C TYR A 81 -5.85 0.84 -9.63
N VAL A 82 -5.01 -0.10 -9.20
CA VAL A 82 -4.05 -0.77 -10.08
C VAL A 82 -4.78 -1.52 -11.20
N THR A 83 -5.90 -2.18 -10.90
CA THR A 83 -6.72 -2.87 -11.91
C THR A 83 -7.29 -1.90 -12.94
N LEU A 84 -7.90 -0.80 -12.51
CA LEU A 84 -8.42 0.23 -13.41
C LEU A 84 -7.30 0.83 -14.27
N PHE A 85 -6.13 1.09 -13.67
CA PHE A 85 -4.98 1.59 -14.40
C PHE A 85 -4.56 0.60 -15.50
N LEU A 86 -4.44 -0.68 -15.18
CA LEU A 86 -4.10 -1.72 -16.16
C LEU A 86 -5.13 -1.80 -17.29
N ILE A 87 -6.43 -1.69 -16.99
CA ILE A 87 -7.51 -1.72 -18.00
C ILE A 87 -7.43 -0.53 -18.97
N PHE A 88 -7.12 0.68 -18.48
CA PHE A 88 -7.16 1.90 -19.28
C PHE A 88 -5.78 2.38 -19.78
N ALA A 89 -4.69 1.76 -19.34
CA ALA A 89 -3.35 2.09 -19.80
C ALA A 89 -3.12 1.68 -21.26
N SER A 90 -2.31 2.47 -21.98
CA SER A 90 -1.78 2.11 -23.29
C SER A 90 -0.92 0.84 -23.23
N PRO A 91 -0.74 0.07 -24.31
CA PRO A 91 -0.06 -1.23 -24.27
C PRO A 91 1.33 -1.20 -23.62
N THR A 92 2.15 -0.20 -23.95
CA THR A 92 3.49 -0.02 -23.38
C THR A 92 3.44 0.25 -21.87
N ARG A 93 2.52 1.11 -21.43
CA ARG A 93 2.36 1.46 -20.02
C ARG A 93 1.77 0.30 -19.23
N ARG A 94 0.78 -0.39 -19.79
CA ARG A 94 0.18 -1.61 -19.21
C ARG A 94 1.23 -2.69 -18.98
N ALA A 95 2.10 -2.95 -19.96
CA ALA A 95 3.18 -3.91 -19.82
C ALA A 95 4.15 -3.52 -18.69
N LYS A 96 4.56 -2.25 -18.64
CA LYS A 96 5.42 -1.73 -17.57
C LYS A 96 4.76 -1.84 -16.19
N THR A 97 3.52 -1.40 -16.06
CA THR A 97 2.73 -1.49 -14.81
C THR A 97 2.58 -2.93 -14.37
N GLY A 98 2.22 -3.84 -15.28
CA GLY A 98 2.08 -5.27 -14.98
C GLY A 98 3.39 -5.92 -14.55
N MET A 99 4.51 -5.55 -15.17
CA MET A 99 5.84 -6.02 -14.78
C MET A 99 6.22 -5.53 -13.38
N ILE A 100 6.00 -4.24 -13.07
CA ILE A 100 6.33 -3.68 -11.75
C ILE A 100 5.42 -4.30 -10.67
N PHE A 101 4.13 -4.43 -10.92
CA PHE A 101 3.18 -5.11 -10.04
C PHE A 101 3.60 -6.56 -9.77
N GLY A 102 3.92 -7.32 -10.83
CA GLY A 102 4.38 -8.70 -10.69
C GLY A 102 5.68 -8.81 -9.89
N LEU A 103 6.61 -7.86 -10.06
CA LEU A 103 7.87 -7.84 -9.32
C LEU A 103 7.67 -7.48 -7.85
N LEU A 104 6.91 -6.43 -7.55
CA LEU A 104 6.80 -5.86 -6.20
C LEU A 104 5.68 -6.52 -5.38
N ASP A 105 4.44 -6.48 -5.88
CA ASP A 105 3.25 -6.94 -5.14
C ASP A 105 3.07 -8.46 -5.16
N VAL A 106 3.67 -9.17 -6.12
CA VAL A 106 3.64 -10.64 -6.16
C VAL A 106 4.98 -11.23 -5.75
N GLY A 107 6.05 -10.90 -6.47
CA GLY A 107 7.38 -11.48 -6.27
C GLY A 107 7.98 -11.11 -4.92
N PHE A 108 8.21 -9.81 -4.68
CA PHE A 108 8.83 -9.33 -3.46
C PHE A 108 7.94 -9.55 -2.23
N LEU A 109 6.65 -9.23 -2.30
CA LEU A 109 5.70 -9.51 -1.20
C LEU A 109 5.67 -11.00 -0.86
N GLY A 110 5.51 -11.87 -1.87
CA GLY A 110 5.48 -13.32 -1.68
C GLY A 110 6.78 -13.84 -1.07
N ALA A 111 7.93 -13.39 -1.57
CA ALA A 111 9.23 -13.75 -1.01
C ALA A 111 9.39 -13.27 0.43
N ALA A 112 9.01 -12.03 0.74
CA ALA A 112 9.07 -11.48 2.10
C ALA A 112 8.20 -12.30 3.07
N VAL A 113 6.98 -12.65 2.68
CA VAL A 113 6.08 -13.49 3.49
C VAL A 113 6.65 -14.90 3.66
N LEU A 114 7.11 -15.53 2.58
CA LEU A 114 7.66 -16.90 2.64
C LEU A 114 8.93 -16.97 3.49
N VAL A 115 9.90 -16.09 3.26
CA VAL A 115 11.15 -16.05 4.04
C VAL A 115 10.84 -15.81 5.52
N THR A 116 9.95 -14.86 5.81
CA THR A 116 9.60 -14.58 7.21
C THR A 116 8.81 -15.70 7.89
N GLN A 117 8.05 -16.52 7.15
CA GLN A 117 7.36 -17.69 7.71
C GLN A 117 8.27 -18.91 7.88
N LEU A 118 9.20 -19.13 6.95
CA LEU A 118 10.03 -20.33 6.92
C LEU A 118 11.35 -20.19 7.67
N VAL A 119 11.89 -18.98 7.77
CA VAL A 119 13.25 -18.73 8.30
C VAL A 119 13.23 -17.99 9.63
N VAL A 120 12.16 -17.23 9.92
CA VAL A 120 12.11 -16.32 11.07
C VAL A 120 10.98 -16.69 12.02
N GLU A 121 11.31 -16.94 13.28
CA GLU A 121 10.35 -17.38 14.29
C GLU A 121 10.03 -16.29 15.33
N GLY A 122 8.85 -16.41 15.94
CA GLY A 122 8.45 -15.63 17.12
C GLY A 122 8.53 -14.11 16.95
N GLU A 123 9.08 -13.43 17.96
CA GLU A 123 9.19 -11.96 17.99
C GLU A 123 10.14 -11.40 16.94
N MET A 124 11.17 -12.16 16.54
CA MET A 124 12.11 -11.73 15.51
C MET A 124 11.39 -11.49 14.18
N ARG A 125 10.36 -12.30 13.87
CA ARG A 125 9.52 -12.14 12.67
C ARG A 125 8.80 -10.81 12.67
N ILE A 126 8.22 -10.45 13.82
CA ILE A 126 7.53 -9.17 14.01
C ILE A 126 8.51 -8.02 13.83
N ASN A 127 9.71 -8.10 14.42
CA ASN A 127 10.71 -7.04 14.32
C ASN A 127 11.22 -6.85 12.90
N VAL A 128 11.58 -7.93 12.20
CA VAL A 128 12.05 -7.88 10.80
C VAL A 128 11.00 -7.26 9.89
N LEU A 129 9.74 -7.71 10.00
CA LEU A 129 8.64 -7.15 9.21
C LEU A 129 8.37 -5.68 9.57
N GLY A 130 8.44 -5.33 10.86
CA GLY A 130 8.29 -3.95 11.31
C GLY A 130 9.34 -3.02 10.70
N PHE A 131 10.61 -3.43 10.69
CA PHE A 131 11.69 -2.68 10.04
C PHE A 131 11.48 -2.55 8.53
N LEU A 132 11.07 -3.64 7.87
CA LEU A 132 10.79 -3.63 6.44
C LEU A 132 9.66 -2.64 6.09
N CYS A 133 8.55 -2.72 6.82
CA CYS A 133 7.39 -1.83 6.65
C CYS A 133 7.76 -0.36 6.92
N ALA A 134 8.54 -0.11 7.98
CA ALA A 134 8.99 1.24 8.31
C ALA A 134 9.92 1.82 7.23
N GLY A 135 10.88 1.03 6.74
CA GLY A 135 11.79 1.43 5.67
C GLY A 135 11.03 1.77 4.39
N LEU A 136 10.05 0.94 4.00
CA LEU A 136 9.22 1.19 2.82
C LEU A 136 8.41 2.49 2.96
N ASN A 137 7.79 2.74 4.12
CA ASN A 137 7.09 3.99 4.38
C ASN A 137 8.00 5.23 4.23
N ILE A 138 9.23 5.17 4.75
CA ILE A 138 10.20 6.27 4.63
C ILE A 138 10.50 6.55 3.15
N VAL A 139 10.73 5.49 2.35
CA VAL A 139 10.95 5.63 0.91
C VAL A 139 9.75 6.27 0.22
N MET A 140 8.52 5.91 0.61
CA MET A 140 7.29 6.49 0.03
C MET A 140 7.15 8.00 0.28
N TYR A 141 7.74 8.53 1.37
CA TYR A 141 7.77 9.97 1.61
C TYR A 141 8.62 10.75 0.59
N GLY A 142 9.40 10.07 -0.25
CA GLY A 142 10.05 10.69 -1.40
C GLY A 142 9.06 11.35 -2.37
N SER A 143 7.84 10.80 -2.52
CA SER A 143 6.81 11.37 -3.41
C SER A 143 6.32 12.76 -2.95
N PRO A 144 5.80 12.94 -1.72
CA PRO A 144 5.42 14.27 -1.25
C PRO A 144 6.61 15.24 -1.17
N LEU A 145 7.81 14.77 -0.80
CA LEU A 145 9.01 15.62 -0.80
C LEU A 145 9.33 16.15 -2.22
N ALA A 146 9.23 15.30 -3.24
CA ALA A 146 9.41 15.71 -4.63
C ALA A 146 8.35 16.72 -5.09
N ALA A 147 7.13 16.64 -4.57
CA ALA A 147 6.08 17.62 -4.85
C ALA A 147 6.40 18.99 -4.22
N MET A 148 6.91 19.03 -2.99
CA MET A 148 7.28 20.27 -2.29
C MET A 148 8.47 21.00 -2.91
N VAL A 149 9.41 20.28 -3.55
CA VAL A 149 10.56 20.91 -4.23
C VAL A 149 10.17 21.52 -5.58
N ARG A 150 9.06 21.07 -6.18
CA ARG A 150 8.56 21.56 -7.48
C ARG A 150 7.67 22.80 -7.36
N THR A 151 7.29 23.18 -6.14
CA THR A 151 6.58 24.44 -5.82
C THR A 151 7.54 25.54 -5.46
#